data_AF-E0IEC6-F1
#
_entry.id   AF-E0IEC6-F1
#
_cell.length_a   1.000
_cell.length_b   1.000
_cell.length_c   1.000
_cell.angle_alpha   90.00
_cell.angle_beta   90.00
_cell.angle_gamma   90.00
#
_symmetry.space_group_name_H-M   'P 1'
#
loop_
_entity.id
_entity.type
_entity.pdbx_description
1 polymer ?
#
loop_
_entity_poly.entity_id
_entity_poly.type
_entity_poly.pdbx_seq_one_letter_code
_entity_poly.pdbx_strand_id
1 'polypeptide(L)'
;MPMRLTGLTSGLDTESMVRELIKAEKMPVDKLLQKKQTIQWKMDDYKSMNLKLSSFRDSLSTARFSGDWSKSSSGVPLTDDEIVAKVKEMASKYNDMVSSLNTELDEEKYRDYQPLTSDQKAAMSESDISNWEAKAKSGSLRNDDVLGRAVKDLRGLTSTKLIGSDVNTSFDTLTEIGITTPAYMKGSADNGKLIVNETKLRAALATNRDDVIAMFSRQDAGAESGKGIFQRAYEIADKAITSITRKLYGGLTTAESLSQQIGKIDSKVTDMNERISKREDYYYRMFSNMEKAIANSNAQISWLQSQLG
;
A
#
# COMPACT_ATOMS: atom_id res chain seq x y z
N MET A 1 -25.20 -19.28 33.98
CA MET A 1 -25.91 -18.10 33.45
C MET A 1 -27.22 -17.98 34.21
N PRO A 2 -27.46 -16.93 35.01
CA PRO A 2 -28.75 -16.74 35.67
C PRO A 2 -29.83 -16.52 34.61
N MET A 3 -31.02 -17.10 34.82
CA MET A 3 -32.14 -17.05 33.86
C MET A 3 -32.48 -15.60 33.48
N ARG A 4 -32.41 -15.32 32.16
CA ARG A 4 -32.82 -14.07 31.51
C ARG A 4 -34.35 -13.99 31.44
N LEU A 5 -35.00 -13.87 32.60
CA LEU A 5 -36.41 -13.49 32.69
C LEU A 5 -36.45 -11.97 32.44
N THR A 6 -36.77 -11.58 31.21
CA THR A 6 -36.77 -10.19 30.75
C THR A 6 -38.14 -9.85 30.16
N GLY A 7 -38.70 -8.69 30.51
CA GLY A 7 -39.88 -8.08 29.86
C GLY A 7 -41.27 -8.57 30.27
N LEU A 8 -41.40 -9.70 30.98
CA LEU A 8 -42.72 -10.29 31.30
C LEU A 8 -43.55 -9.51 32.33
N THR A 9 -42.93 -8.75 33.24
CA THR A 9 -43.63 -8.14 34.38
C THR A 9 -43.92 -6.64 34.21
N SER A 10 -43.13 -5.93 33.39
CA SER A 10 -43.24 -4.48 33.16
C SER A 10 -43.75 -4.09 31.78
N GLY A 11 -43.74 -5.02 30.81
CA GLY A 11 -44.03 -4.73 29.41
C GLY A 11 -42.93 -3.93 28.68
N LEU A 12 -41.79 -3.68 29.33
CA LEU A 12 -40.65 -3.00 28.73
C LEU A 12 -39.81 -3.97 27.89
N ASP A 13 -39.46 -3.57 26.67
CA ASP A 13 -38.51 -4.30 25.82
C ASP A 13 -37.07 -4.05 26.29
N THR A 14 -36.68 -4.75 27.35
CA THR A 14 -35.35 -4.63 27.97
C THR A 14 -34.25 -5.13 27.04
N GLU A 15 -34.53 -6.07 26.15
CA GLU A 15 -33.55 -6.56 25.18
C GLU A 15 -33.22 -5.48 24.14
N SER A 16 -34.24 -4.80 23.60
CA SER A 16 -34.03 -3.68 22.67
C SER A 16 -33.29 -2.52 23.33
N MET A 17 -33.66 -2.15 24.56
CA MET A 17 -32.97 -1.07 25.29
C MET A 17 -31.49 -1.41 25.57
N VAL A 18 -31.19 -2.63 26.03
CA VAL A 18 -29.79 -3.04 26.25
C VAL A 18 -29.02 -3.03 24.93
N ARG A 19 -29.62 -3.54 23.85
CA ARG A 19 -29.01 -3.51 22.51
C ARG A 19 -28.70 -2.09 22.06
N GLU A 20 -29.60 -1.13 22.24
CA GLU A 20 -29.36 0.28 21.88
C GLU A 20 -28.24 0.91 22.71
N LEU A 21 -28.21 0.65 24.02
CA LEU A 21 -27.13 1.13 24.89
C LEU A 21 -25.78 0.54 24.49
N ILE A 22 -25.73 -0.76 24.17
CA ILE A 22 -24.51 -1.43 23.72
C ILE A 22 -24.09 -0.97 22.33
N LYS A 23 -25.03 -0.65 21.44
CA LYS A 23 -24.72 -0.06 20.14
C LYS A 23 -23.97 1.27 20.30
N ALA A 24 -24.40 2.12 21.23
CA ALA A 24 -23.70 3.37 21.54
C ALA A 24 -22.27 3.12 22.08
N GLU A 25 -22.11 2.13 22.96
CA GLU A 25 -20.80 1.74 23.52
C GLU A 25 -19.86 1.10 22.48
N LYS A 26 -20.40 0.50 21.40
CA LYS A 26 -19.62 -0.08 20.27
C LYS A 26 -19.11 0.95 19.27
N MET A 27 -19.74 2.12 19.16
CA MET A 27 -19.31 3.18 18.21
C MET A 27 -17.80 3.52 18.23
N PRO A 28 -17.13 3.68 19.38
CA PRO A 28 -15.69 3.95 19.39
C PRO A 28 -14.84 2.73 18.96
N VAL A 29 -15.33 1.50 19.16
CA VAL A 29 -14.69 0.28 18.65
C VAL A 29 -14.79 0.23 17.13
N ASP A 30 -15.98 0.52 16.58
CA ASP A 30 -16.18 0.55 15.14
C ASP A 30 -15.23 1.56 14.46
N LYS A 31 -15.05 2.75 15.04
CA LYS A 31 -14.06 3.73 14.55
C LYS A 31 -12.64 3.19 14.54
N LEU A 32 -12.25 2.41 15.55
CA LEU A 32 -10.93 1.77 15.60
C LEU A 32 -10.81 0.68 14.54
N LEU A 33 -11.85 -0.12 14.33
CA LEU A 33 -11.88 -1.14 13.28
C LEU A 33 -11.79 -0.53 11.87
N GLN A 34 -12.51 0.57 11.62
CA GLN A 34 -12.39 1.33 10.37
C GLN A 34 -10.97 1.88 10.17
N LYS A 35 -10.37 2.42 11.24
CA LYS A 35 -8.97 2.87 11.19
C LYS A 35 -8.02 1.71 10.87
N LYS A 36 -8.20 0.55 11.52
CA LYS A 36 -7.44 -0.67 11.25
C LYS A 36 -7.58 -1.09 9.79
N GLN A 37 -8.81 -1.12 9.26
CA GLN A 37 -9.07 -1.49 7.87
C GLN A 37 -8.34 -0.57 6.89
N THR A 38 -8.34 0.74 7.14
CA THR A 38 -7.61 1.72 6.32
C THR A 38 -6.10 1.46 6.32
N ILE A 39 -5.53 1.14 7.50
CA ILE A 39 -4.11 0.80 7.64
C ILE A 39 -3.79 -0.52 6.93
N GLN A 40 -4.68 -1.51 7.01
CA GLN A 40 -4.53 -2.79 6.31
C GLN A 40 -4.52 -2.60 4.80
N TRP A 41 -5.46 -1.84 4.24
CA TRP A 41 -5.45 -1.52 2.80
C TRP A 41 -4.15 -0.86 2.37
N LYS A 42 -3.69 0.15 3.13
CA LYS A 42 -2.39 0.78 2.87
C LYS A 42 -1.23 -0.21 2.93
N MET A 43 -1.27 -1.16 3.88
CA MET A 43 -0.27 -2.22 4.02
C MET A 43 -0.26 -3.14 2.80
N ASP A 44 -1.43 -3.51 2.29
CA ASP A 44 -1.57 -4.37 1.12
C ASP A 44 -1.10 -3.70 -0.17
N ASP A 45 -1.38 -2.40 -0.33
CA ASP A 45 -0.90 -1.63 -1.48
C ASP A 45 0.63 -1.47 -1.44
N TYR A 46 1.22 -1.24 -0.26
CA TYR A 46 2.68 -1.27 -0.10
C TYR A 46 3.27 -2.64 -0.41
N LYS A 47 2.65 -3.75 0.03
CA LYS A 47 3.13 -5.10 -0.31
C LYS A 47 3.08 -5.34 -1.81
N SER A 48 1.99 -4.94 -2.47
CA SER A 48 1.86 -5.01 -3.93
C SER A 48 2.99 -4.23 -4.63
N MET A 49 3.26 -3.00 -4.22
CA MET A 49 4.38 -2.21 -4.76
C MET A 49 5.74 -2.82 -4.45
N ASN A 50 5.93 -3.38 -3.26
CA ASN A 50 7.16 -4.05 -2.88
C ASN A 50 7.44 -5.26 -3.79
N LEU A 51 6.40 -6.04 -4.12
CA LEU A 51 6.50 -7.17 -5.05
C LEU A 51 6.87 -6.70 -6.45
N LYS A 52 6.20 -5.68 -6.98
CA LYS A 52 6.53 -5.11 -8.29
C LYS A 52 7.98 -4.60 -8.33
N LEU A 53 8.41 -3.86 -7.30
CA LEU A 53 9.78 -3.34 -7.18
C LEU A 53 10.80 -4.47 -7.10
N SER A 54 10.49 -5.53 -6.37
CA SER A 54 11.33 -6.73 -6.29
C SER A 54 11.48 -7.38 -7.67
N SER A 55 10.38 -7.60 -8.39
CA SER A 55 10.41 -8.14 -9.75
C SER A 55 11.22 -7.27 -10.72
N PHE A 56 11.07 -5.95 -10.64
CA PHE A 56 11.89 -5.03 -11.44
C PHE A 56 13.36 -5.14 -11.07
N ARG A 57 13.71 -5.05 -9.78
CA ARG A 57 15.09 -5.19 -9.28
C ARG A 57 15.71 -6.51 -9.76
N ASP A 58 14.97 -7.61 -9.63
CA ASP A 58 15.44 -8.94 -9.99
C ASP A 58 15.66 -9.06 -11.51
N SER A 59 14.83 -8.39 -12.32
CA SER A 59 15.05 -8.31 -13.78
C SER A 59 16.35 -7.58 -14.17
N LEU A 60 16.87 -6.71 -13.30
CA LEU A 60 18.15 -6.02 -13.48
C LEU A 60 19.35 -6.81 -12.93
N SER A 61 19.12 -7.87 -12.16
CA SER A 61 20.15 -8.52 -11.34
C SER A 61 21.30 -9.11 -12.15
N THR A 62 21.02 -9.67 -13.33
CA THR A 62 22.02 -10.18 -14.27
C THR A 62 22.44 -9.11 -15.27
N ALA A 63 21.48 -8.35 -15.80
CA ALA A 63 21.71 -7.32 -16.81
C ALA A 63 22.59 -6.16 -16.33
N ARG A 64 22.74 -5.96 -15.02
CA ARG A 64 23.69 -4.99 -14.48
C ARG A 64 25.15 -5.38 -14.70
N PHE A 65 25.46 -6.62 -15.06
CA PHE A 65 26.83 -7.10 -15.24
C PHE A 65 27.22 -7.21 -16.71
N SER A 66 28.43 -6.77 -17.07
CA SER A 66 28.95 -6.82 -18.46
C SER A 66 28.98 -8.24 -19.05
N GLY A 67 29.17 -9.27 -18.22
CA GLY A 67 29.12 -10.67 -18.65
C GLY A 67 27.82 -11.03 -19.38
N ASP A 68 26.69 -10.49 -18.92
CA ASP A 68 25.35 -10.72 -19.49
C ASP A 68 25.15 -10.06 -20.86
N TRP A 69 26.06 -9.16 -21.27
CA TRP A 69 26.07 -8.48 -22.57
C TRP A 69 27.14 -9.03 -23.51
N SER A 70 28.02 -9.89 -23.00
CA SER A 70 29.14 -10.43 -23.77
C SER A 70 28.77 -11.66 -24.57
N LYS A 71 27.91 -12.55 -24.03
CA LYS A 71 27.58 -13.84 -24.62
C LYS A 71 26.12 -14.22 -24.37
N SER A 72 25.51 -14.92 -25.33
CA SER A 72 24.22 -15.59 -25.19
C SER A 72 24.32 -16.81 -24.26
N SER A 73 23.19 -17.40 -23.91
CA SER A 73 23.11 -18.64 -23.12
C SER A 73 23.85 -19.82 -23.77
N SER A 74 24.07 -19.78 -25.09
CA SER A 74 24.85 -20.77 -25.86
C SER A 74 26.35 -20.44 -25.94
N GLY A 75 26.82 -19.39 -25.26
CA GLY A 75 28.23 -18.99 -25.22
C GLY A 75 28.74 -18.22 -26.44
N VAL A 76 27.86 -17.88 -27.38
CA VAL A 76 28.16 -17.10 -28.59
C VAL A 76 28.06 -15.60 -28.28
N PRO A 77 28.94 -14.73 -28.81
CA PRO A 77 28.79 -13.29 -28.65
C PRO A 77 27.42 -12.80 -29.11
N LEU A 78 26.78 -11.93 -28.32
CA LEU A 78 25.49 -11.36 -28.70
C LEU A 78 25.62 -10.57 -30.01
N THR A 79 24.59 -10.58 -30.82
CA THR A 79 24.46 -9.72 -32.01
C THR A 79 23.94 -8.34 -31.60
N ASP A 80 24.07 -7.35 -32.48
CA ASP A 80 23.48 -6.02 -32.25
C ASP A 80 21.95 -6.11 -32.11
N ASP A 81 21.31 -7.03 -32.85
CA ASP A 81 19.87 -7.31 -32.74
C ASP A 81 19.48 -7.78 -31.35
N GLU A 82 20.24 -8.73 -30.78
CA GLU A 82 19.98 -9.24 -29.43
C GLU A 82 20.19 -8.16 -28.36
N ILE A 83 21.21 -7.30 -28.50
CA ILE A 83 21.41 -6.17 -27.60
C ILE A 83 20.24 -5.19 -27.68
N VAL A 84 19.83 -4.80 -28.89
CA VAL A 84 18.69 -3.89 -29.09
C VAL A 84 17.41 -4.47 -28.49
N ALA A 85 17.14 -5.75 -28.72
CA ALA A 85 15.98 -6.44 -28.16
C ALA A 85 15.99 -6.40 -26.63
N LYS A 86 17.14 -6.70 -26.03
CA LYS A 86 17.33 -6.67 -24.58
C LYS A 86 17.16 -5.26 -24.00
N VAL A 87 17.73 -4.24 -24.63
CA VAL A 87 17.55 -2.83 -24.22
C VAL A 87 16.07 -2.44 -24.26
N LYS A 88 15.33 -2.83 -25.30
CA LYS A 88 13.88 -2.57 -25.40
C LYS A 88 13.09 -3.29 -24.32
N GLU A 89 13.38 -4.56 -24.05
CA GLU A 89 12.72 -5.32 -22.98
C GLU A 89 12.91 -4.63 -21.62
N MET A 90 14.14 -4.18 -21.33
CA MET A 90 14.46 -3.50 -20.08
C MET A 90 13.79 -2.13 -19.98
N ALA A 91 13.70 -1.40 -21.09
CA ALA A 91 12.95 -0.15 -21.15
C ALA A 91 11.44 -0.38 -20.90
N SER A 92 10.87 -1.48 -21.40
CA SER A 92 9.48 -1.86 -21.11
C SER A 92 9.27 -2.13 -19.62
N LYS A 93 10.12 -2.96 -19.00
CA LYS A 93 10.03 -3.27 -17.56
C LYS A 93 10.15 -2.01 -16.69
N TYR A 94 11.05 -1.10 -17.07
CA TYR A 94 11.16 0.21 -16.43
C TYR A 94 9.87 1.03 -16.60
N ASN A 95 9.29 1.07 -17.80
CA ASN A 95 8.05 1.80 -18.08
C ASN A 95 6.87 1.26 -17.28
N ASP A 96 6.75 -0.06 -17.16
CA ASP A 96 5.71 -0.74 -16.38
C ASP A 96 5.85 -0.43 -14.88
N MET A 97 7.09 -0.39 -14.39
CA MET A 97 7.41 0.01 -13.02
C MET A 97 7.01 1.46 -12.74
N VAL A 98 7.50 2.40 -13.56
CA VAL A 98 7.17 3.84 -13.44
C VAL A 98 5.67 4.07 -13.55
N SER A 99 5.00 3.39 -14.48
CA SER A 99 3.55 3.46 -14.62
C SER A 99 2.83 2.97 -13.36
N SER A 100 3.24 1.82 -12.81
CA SER A 100 2.64 1.29 -11.58
C SER A 100 2.81 2.25 -10.41
N LEU A 101 3.98 2.85 -10.23
CA LEU A 101 4.24 3.80 -9.16
C LEU A 101 3.42 5.09 -9.33
N ASN A 102 3.37 5.65 -10.55
CA ASN A 102 2.58 6.85 -10.83
C ASN A 102 1.08 6.61 -10.63
N THR A 103 0.55 5.44 -11.03
CA THR A 103 -0.86 5.09 -10.81
C THR A 103 -1.24 5.17 -9.33
N GLU A 104 -0.43 4.59 -8.43
CA GLU A 104 -0.69 4.64 -6.99
C GLU A 104 -0.53 6.05 -6.40
N LEU A 105 0.43 6.82 -6.92
CA LEU A 105 0.73 8.18 -6.45
C LEU A 105 -0.32 9.21 -6.87
N ASP A 106 -0.88 9.04 -8.07
CA ASP A 106 -1.82 9.96 -8.71
C ASP A 106 -3.30 9.53 -8.54
N GLU A 107 -3.56 8.36 -7.95
CA GLU A 107 -4.91 7.84 -7.73
C GLU A 107 -5.81 8.85 -7.01
N GLU A 108 -7.02 9.05 -7.55
CA GLU A 108 -8.00 9.91 -6.92
C GLU A 108 -8.43 9.33 -5.57
N LYS A 109 -8.52 10.20 -4.55
CA LYS A 109 -8.91 9.80 -3.21
C LYS A 109 -10.32 10.27 -2.89
N TYR A 110 -11.25 9.33 -2.77
CA TYR A 110 -12.63 9.60 -2.37
C TYR A 110 -12.75 9.74 -0.83
N ARG A 111 -12.60 10.97 -0.32
CA ARG A 111 -12.53 11.24 1.14
C ARG A 111 -13.83 10.96 1.91
N ASP A 112 -14.96 11.04 1.23
CA ASP A 112 -16.29 10.86 1.84
C ASP A 112 -16.63 9.38 2.09
N TYR A 113 -15.82 8.46 1.55
CA TYR A 113 -16.00 7.03 1.71
C TYR A 113 -15.09 6.51 2.81
N GLN A 114 -15.69 6.13 3.93
CA GLN A 114 -15.01 5.47 5.05
C GLN A 114 -15.22 3.95 4.96
N PRO A 115 -14.31 3.12 5.52
CA PRO A 115 -14.55 1.69 5.61
C PRO A 115 -15.89 1.39 6.30
N LEU A 116 -16.65 0.44 5.78
CA LEU A 116 -17.97 0.10 6.34
C LEU A 116 -17.82 -0.64 7.67
N THR A 117 -18.67 -0.31 8.65
CA THR A 117 -18.81 -1.11 9.88
C THR A 117 -19.54 -2.42 9.60
N SER A 118 -19.44 -3.39 10.50
CA SER A 118 -20.16 -4.66 10.37
C SER A 118 -21.67 -4.47 10.19
N ASP A 119 -22.27 -3.54 10.95
CA ASP A 119 -23.69 -3.21 10.86
C ASP A 119 -24.05 -2.56 9.51
N GLN A 120 -23.19 -1.68 8.98
CA GLN A 120 -23.41 -1.07 7.67
C GLN A 120 -23.31 -2.11 6.55
N LYS A 121 -22.33 -3.03 6.61
CA LYS A 121 -22.23 -4.13 5.65
C LYS A 121 -23.46 -5.03 5.68
N ALA A 122 -23.97 -5.36 6.87
CA ALA A 122 -25.17 -6.18 7.01
C ALA A 122 -26.44 -5.54 6.43
N ALA A 123 -26.47 -4.20 6.32
CA ALA A 123 -27.60 -3.44 5.79
C ALA A 123 -27.49 -3.13 4.29
N MET A 124 -26.41 -3.55 3.62
CA MET A 124 -26.12 -3.24 2.22
C MET A 124 -26.06 -4.49 1.35
N SER A 125 -26.28 -4.34 0.04
CA SER A 125 -26.09 -5.43 -0.92
C SER A 125 -24.59 -5.69 -1.18
N GLU A 126 -24.24 -6.90 -1.63
CA GLU A 126 -22.84 -7.24 -1.94
C GLU A 126 -22.22 -6.32 -3.00
N SER A 127 -22.99 -5.94 -4.03
CA SER A 127 -22.53 -5.01 -5.06
C SER A 127 -22.27 -3.61 -4.50
N ASP A 128 -23.12 -3.12 -3.60
CA ASP A 128 -22.95 -1.80 -2.98
C ASP A 128 -21.75 -1.79 -2.04
N ILE A 129 -21.54 -2.88 -1.28
CA ILE A 129 -20.37 -3.06 -0.41
C ILE A 129 -19.10 -3.01 -1.26
N SER A 130 -19.03 -3.78 -2.34
CA SER A 130 -17.86 -3.84 -3.23
C SER A 130 -17.53 -2.46 -3.82
N ASN A 131 -18.53 -1.78 -4.38
CA ASN A 131 -18.35 -0.44 -4.94
C ASN A 131 -17.93 0.60 -3.88
N TRP A 132 -18.48 0.51 -2.67
CA TRP A 132 -18.14 1.39 -1.57
C TRP A 132 -16.71 1.14 -1.08
N GLU A 133 -16.32 -0.11 -0.88
CA GLU A 133 -14.97 -0.47 -0.43
C GLU A 133 -13.92 -0.10 -1.46
N ALA A 134 -14.20 -0.25 -2.76
CA ALA A 134 -13.30 0.22 -3.82
C ALA A 134 -13.03 1.74 -3.71
N LYS A 135 -14.08 2.55 -3.49
CA LYS A 135 -13.93 3.99 -3.27
C LYS A 135 -13.24 4.31 -1.94
N ALA A 136 -13.58 3.60 -0.87
CA ALA A 136 -12.97 3.81 0.45
C ALA A 136 -11.48 3.46 0.47
N LYS A 137 -11.06 2.46 -0.34
CA LYS A 137 -9.66 2.05 -0.49
C LYS A 137 -8.83 3.03 -1.34
N SER A 138 -9.47 3.75 -2.26
CA SER A 138 -8.80 4.62 -3.22
C SER A 138 -7.79 5.60 -2.62
N GLY A 139 -6.67 5.81 -3.33
CA GLY A 139 -5.66 6.82 -3.00
C GLY A 139 -4.97 6.56 -1.65
N SER A 140 -4.80 5.29 -1.28
CA SER A 140 -4.16 4.87 -0.03
C SER A 140 -2.67 5.27 0.02
N LEU A 141 -2.01 5.26 -1.14
CA LEU A 141 -0.61 5.63 -1.38
C LEU A 141 -0.45 6.93 -2.19
N ARG A 142 -1.54 7.68 -2.36
CA ARG A 142 -1.51 8.98 -3.04
C ARG A 142 -0.52 9.91 -2.35
N ASN A 143 0.36 10.53 -3.14
CA ASN A 143 1.45 11.40 -2.65
C ASN A 143 2.38 10.72 -1.62
N ASP A 144 2.55 9.40 -1.68
CA ASP A 144 3.49 8.71 -0.80
C ASP A 144 4.93 9.18 -1.00
N ASP A 145 5.63 9.43 0.10
CA ASP A 145 7.00 9.97 0.09
C ASP A 145 8.04 8.95 -0.39
N VAL A 146 7.83 7.66 -0.11
CA VAL A 146 8.77 6.61 -0.52
C VAL A 146 8.60 6.31 -2.00
N LEU A 147 7.36 6.11 -2.46
CA LEU A 147 7.09 5.88 -3.88
C LEU A 147 7.45 7.11 -4.72
N GLY A 148 7.10 8.32 -4.25
CA GLY A 148 7.42 9.57 -4.94
C GLY A 148 8.93 9.79 -5.08
N ARG A 149 9.70 9.43 -4.05
CA ARG A 149 11.18 9.46 -4.12
C ARG A 149 11.70 8.42 -5.12
N ALA A 150 11.19 7.19 -5.11
CA ALA A 150 11.60 6.16 -6.06
C ALA A 150 11.36 6.59 -7.51
N VAL A 151 10.19 7.15 -7.84
CA VAL A 151 9.90 7.70 -9.18
C VAL A 151 10.88 8.81 -9.55
N LYS A 152 11.15 9.74 -8.62
CA LYS A 152 12.08 10.85 -8.85
C LYS A 152 13.49 10.34 -9.16
N ASP A 153 13.98 9.39 -8.36
CA ASP A 153 15.32 8.83 -8.51
C ASP A 153 15.44 8.03 -9.83
N LEU A 154 14.43 7.22 -10.17
CA LEU A 154 14.35 6.51 -11.45
C LEU A 154 14.39 7.47 -12.64
N ARG A 155 13.61 8.55 -12.60
CA ARG A 155 13.61 9.57 -13.66
C ARG A 155 14.96 10.24 -13.83
N GLY A 156 15.67 10.49 -12.72
CA GLY A 156 17.00 11.08 -12.71
C GLY A 156 18.05 10.26 -13.46
N LEU A 157 17.86 8.94 -13.61
CA LEU A 157 18.78 8.08 -14.37
C LEU A 157 18.98 8.54 -15.80
N THR A 158 17.93 9.11 -16.41
CA THR A 158 17.93 9.46 -17.84
C THR A 158 18.74 10.70 -18.18
N SER A 159 18.96 11.58 -17.20
CA SER A 159 19.73 12.82 -17.33
C SER A 159 21.11 12.74 -16.69
N THR A 160 21.41 11.69 -15.93
CA THR A 160 22.66 11.60 -15.17
C THR A 160 23.77 10.99 -16.02
N LYS A 161 24.77 11.81 -16.34
CA LYS A 161 25.96 11.39 -17.10
C LYS A 161 26.72 10.25 -16.42
N LEU A 162 27.25 9.35 -17.22
CA LEU A 162 28.26 8.38 -16.81
C LEU A 162 29.60 9.13 -16.61
N ILE A 163 30.23 8.98 -15.45
CA ILE A 163 31.50 9.66 -15.15
C ILE A 163 32.59 8.62 -14.85
N GLY A 164 33.73 8.76 -15.50
CA GLY A 164 34.93 7.95 -15.28
C GLY A 164 36.07 8.38 -16.19
N SER A 165 37.31 8.11 -15.80
CA SER A 165 38.51 8.46 -16.59
C SER A 165 38.60 7.73 -17.93
N ASP A 166 37.91 6.60 -18.03
CA ASP A 166 37.80 5.69 -19.17
C ASP A 166 36.45 5.84 -19.90
N VAL A 167 35.62 6.81 -19.52
CA VAL A 167 34.31 7.04 -20.17
C VAL A 167 34.47 7.92 -21.40
N ASN A 168 33.96 7.43 -22.52
CA ASN A 168 33.82 8.22 -23.73
C ASN A 168 32.68 9.24 -23.59
N THR A 169 33.02 10.53 -23.64
CA THR A 169 32.05 11.63 -23.51
C THR A 169 31.03 11.72 -24.64
N SER A 170 31.22 10.96 -25.73
CA SER A 170 30.23 10.87 -26.82
C SER A 170 29.12 9.86 -26.54
N PHE A 171 29.28 9.04 -25.48
CA PHE A 171 28.37 7.97 -25.06
C PHE A 171 28.20 7.96 -23.54
N ASP A 172 28.13 9.14 -22.92
CA ASP A 172 27.99 9.32 -21.47
C ASP A 172 26.52 9.50 -21.02
N THR A 173 25.57 9.68 -21.95
CA THR A 173 24.13 9.77 -21.66
C THR A 173 23.25 8.84 -22.48
N LEU A 174 22.09 8.47 -21.92
CA LEU A 174 21.06 7.71 -22.63
C LEU A 174 20.57 8.39 -23.92
N THR A 175 20.53 9.73 -23.90
CA THR A 175 20.08 10.50 -25.06
C THR A 175 20.99 10.35 -26.27
N GLU A 176 22.29 10.17 -26.06
CA GLU A 176 23.29 9.99 -27.12
C GLU A 176 23.11 8.67 -27.86
N ILE A 177 22.65 7.62 -27.16
CA ILE A 177 22.33 6.31 -27.78
C ILE A 177 20.87 6.21 -28.25
N GLY A 178 20.12 7.32 -28.21
CA GLY A 178 18.73 7.35 -28.68
C GLY A 178 17.69 6.88 -27.67
N ILE A 179 18.01 6.80 -26.38
CA ILE A 179 17.02 6.53 -25.33
C ILE A 179 16.65 7.86 -24.66
N THR A 180 15.37 8.24 -24.77
CA THR A 180 14.88 9.55 -24.36
C THR A 180 13.67 9.42 -23.44
N THR A 181 13.28 10.53 -22.80
CA THR A 181 12.02 10.64 -22.06
C THR A 181 11.16 11.73 -22.69
N PRO A 182 9.81 11.61 -22.66
CA PRO A 182 8.96 12.68 -23.15
C PRO A 182 9.11 13.92 -22.26
N ALA A 183 8.85 15.09 -22.84
CA ALA A 183 8.77 16.32 -22.07
C ALA A 183 7.72 16.18 -20.95
N TYR A 184 8.05 16.70 -19.77
CA TYR A 184 7.12 16.62 -18.65
C TYR A 184 5.81 17.34 -18.98
N MET A 185 4.70 16.64 -18.79
CA MET A 185 3.35 17.19 -18.95
C MET A 185 2.55 16.88 -17.69
N LYS A 186 2.01 17.91 -17.03
CA LYS A 186 1.21 17.74 -15.80
C LYS A 186 0.05 16.78 -16.04
N GLY A 187 -0.04 15.71 -15.24
CA GLY A 187 -1.10 14.69 -15.35
C GLY A 187 -0.91 13.67 -16.49
N SER A 188 0.22 13.68 -17.19
CA SER A 188 0.51 12.65 -18.20
C SER A 188 1.02 11.36 -17.54
N ALA A 189 0.39 10.25 -17.91
CA ALA A 189 0.83 8.90 -17.54
C ALA A 189 2.19 8.51 -18.15
N ASP A 190 2.66 9.26 -19.16
CA ASP A 190 3.93 8.99 -19.84
C ASP A 190 5.13 9.68 -19.20
N ASN A 191 4.89 10.49 -18.16
CA ASN A 191 5.95 11.18 -17.44
C ASN A 191 7.00 10.20 -16.91
N GLY A 192 8.23 10.37 -17.39
CA GLY A 192 9.37 9.58 -16.94
C GLY A 192 9.52 8.22 -17.61
N LYS A 193 8.65 7.85 -18.57
CA LYS A 193 8.81 6.65 -19.41
C LYS A 193 9.94 6.83 -20.42
N LEU A 194 10.64 5.75 -20.73
CA LEU A 194 11.68 5.66 -21.75
C LEU A 194 11.07 5.42 -23.13
N ILE A 195 11.63 6.12 -24.11
CA ILE A 195 11.38 5.96 -25.54
C ILE A 195 12.70 5.55 -26.19
N VAL A 196 12.73 4.36 -26.79
CA VAL A 196 13.93 3.81 -27.44
C VAL A 196 13.87 4.07 -28.94
N ASN A 197 14.75 4.92 -29.45
CA ASN A 197 14.97 5.09 -30.89
C ASN A 197 15.92 4.00 -31.39
N GLU A 198 15.35 2.96 -31.99
CA GLU A 198 16.11 1.81 -32.48
C GLU A 198 17.17 2.19 -33.52
N THR A 199 16.86 3.10 -34.46
CA THR A 199 17.80 3.50 -35.51
C THR A 199 19.05 4.15 -34.90
N LYS A 200 18.87 5.05 -33.92
CA LYS A 200 19.99 5.69 -33.23
C LYS A 200 20.76 4.71 -32.35
N LEU A 201 20.06 3.82 -31.65
CA LEU A 201 20.70 2.80 -30.82
C LEU A 201 21.59 1.87 -31.66
N ARG A 202 21.10 1.43 -32.82
CA ARG A 202 21.87 0.62 -33.77
C ARG A 202 23.09 1.37 -34.31
N ALA A 203 22.93 2.65 -34.66
CA ALA A 203 24.06 3.47 -35.10
C ALA A 203 25.12 3.63 -34.00
N ALA A 204 24.70 3.79 -32.74
CA ALA A 204 25.61 3.86 -31.60
C ALA A 204 26.36 2.54 -31.39
N LEU A 205 25.67 1.39 -31.46
CA LEU A 205 26.28 0.06 -31.35
C LEU A 205 27.30 -0.19 -32.47
N ALA A 206 26.97 0.19 -33.71
CA ALA A 206 27.88 0.06 -34.85
C ALA A 206 29.13 0.96 -34.72
N THR A 207 29.02 2.09 -34.03
CA THR A 207 30.12 3.04 -33.84
C THR A 207 31.02 2.63 -32.69
N ASN A 208 30.45 2.33 -31.52
CA ASN A 208 31.21 1.94 -30.34
C ASN A 208 30.37 1.08 -29.40
N ARG A 209 30.37 -0.22 -29.69
CA ARG A 209 29.60 -1.22 -28.97
C ARG A 209 29.97 -1.34 -27.49
N ASP A 210 31.26 -1.30 -27.17
CA ASP A 210 31.74 -1.53 -25.81
C ASP A 210 31.32 -0.39 -24.88
N ASP A 211 31.41 0.87 -25.35
CA ASP A 211 30.97 2.03 -24.58
C ASP A 211 29.44 2.02 -24.34
N VAL A 212 28.65 1.63 -25.35
CA VAL A 212 27.19 1.48 -25.21
C VAL A 212 26.86 0.42 -24.17
N ILE A 213 27.53 -0.74 -24.19
CA ILE A 213 27.33 -1.79 -23.18
C ILE A 213 27.77 -1.30 -21.79
N ALA A 214 28.92 -0.64 -21.69
CA ALA A 214 29.45 -0.13 -20.43
C ALA A 214 28.49 0.85 -19.76
N MET A 215 27.79 1.70 -20.53
CA MET A 215 26.79 2.61 -19.99
C MET A 215 25.67 1.90 -19.22
N PHE A 216 25.31 0.69 -19.64
CA PHE A 216 24.29 -0.10 -18.97
C PHE A 216 24.85 -0.94 -17.81
N SER A 217 26.00 -1.57 -18.02
CA SER A 217 26.44 -2.72 -17.22
C SER A 217 27.72 -2.50 -16.42
N ARG A 218 28.26 -1.28 -16.37
CA ARG A 218 29.44 -0.98 -15.57
C ARG A 218 29.15 -1.16 -14.08
N GLN A 219 30.03 -1.86 -13.37
CA GLN A 219 29.87 -2.14 -11.93
C GLN A 219 30.77 -1.28 -11.05
N ASP A 220 32.00 -1.01 -11.51
CA ASP A 220 33.02 -0.38 -10.70
C ASP A 220 33.41 1.00 -11.24
N ALA A 221 33.06 1.99 -10.44
CA ALA A 221 33.59 3.35 -10.49
C ALA A 221 33.35 3.92 -9.10
N GLY A 222 34.38 4.46 -8.44
CA GLY A 222 34.30 4.90 -7.04
C GLY A 222 33.22 5.94 -6.70
N ALA A 223 32.48 6.46 -7.68
CA ALA A 223 31.31 7.32 -7.52
C ALA A 223 30.04 6.70 -8.15
N GLU A 224 28.87 6.94 -7.56
CA GLU A 224 27.57 6.46 -8.05
C GLU A 224 27.30 6.80 -9.54
N SER A 225 27.75 7.96 -9.98
CA SER A 225 27.63 8.41 -11.38
C SER A 225 28.50 7.63 -12.36
N GLY A 226 29.49 6.87 -11.88
CA GLY A 226 30.30 6.01 -12.73
C GLY A 226 29.80 4.57 -12.83
N LYS A 227 28.79 4.19 -12.04
CA LYS A 227 28.12 2.90 -12.20
C LYS A 227 27.24 2.91 -13.46
N GLY A 228 27.01 1.77 -14.06
CA GLY A 228 26.09 1.61 -15.18
C GLY A 228 24.64 1.88 -14.75
N ILE A 229 23.79 2.19 -15.72
CA ILE A 229 22.40 2.58 -15.46
C ILE A 229 21.60 1.46 -14.80
N PHE A 230 21.83 0.20 -15.18
CA PHE A 230 21.12 -0.92 -14.55
C PHE A 230 21.58 -1.17 -13.11
N GLN A 231 22.85 -0.88 -12.79
CA GLN A 231 23.31 -0.92 -11.41
C GLN A 231 22.63 0.18 -10.57
N ARG A 232 22.59 1.41 -11.09
CA ARG A 232 21.92 2.52 -10.39
C ARG A 232 20.42 2.27 -10.21
N ALA A 233 19.74 1.76 -11.25
CA ALA A 233 18.33 1.39 -11.20
C ALA A 233 18.06 0.26 -10.19
N TYR A 234 18.94 -0.75 -10.14
CA TYR A 234 18.89 -1.84 -9.15
C TYR A 234 18.94 -1.28 -7.72
N GLU A 235 19.90 -0.39 -7.45
CA GLU A 235 20.06 0.22 -6.12
C GLU A 235 18.89 1.13 -5.74
N ILE A 236 18.31 1.85 -6.69
CA ILE A 236 17.09 2.65 -6.45
C ILE A 236 15.92 1.75 -6.05
N ALA A 237 15.71 0.65 -6.78
CA ALA A 237 14.67 -0.31 -6.46
C ALA A 237 14.90 -0.94 -5.09
N ASP A 238 16.14 -1.32 -4.76
CA ASP A 238 16.50 -1.91 -3.47
C ASP A 238 16.30 -0.94 -2.29
N LYS A 239 16.68 0.34 -2.48
CA LYS A 239 16.41 1.42 -1.50
C LYS A 239 14.91 1.62 -1.28
N ALA A 240 14.11 1.56 -2.35
CA ALA A 240 12.66 1.67 -2.26
C ALA A 240 12.05 0.47 -1.50
N ILE A 241 12.43 -0.76 -1.86
CA ILE A 241 12.03 -2.01 -1.17
C ILE A 241 12.35 -1.93 0.33
N THR A 242 13.57 -1.53 0.67
CA THR A 242 14.01 -1.37 2.07
C THR A 242 13.16 -0.34 2.81
N SER A 243 12.86 0.79 2.17
CA SER A 243 12.04 1.86 2.76
C SER A 243 10.58 1.43 2.95
N ILE A 244 10.01 0.71 1.99
CA ILE A 244 8.66 0.12 2.10
C ILE A 244 8.63 -0.91 3.22
N THR A 245 9.59 -1.84 3.25
CA THR A 245 9.72 -2.87 4.30
C THR A 245 9.77 -2.24 5.69
N ARG A 246 10.51 -1.13 5.85
CA ARG A 246 10.55 -0.38 7.11
C ARG A 246 9.20 0.22 7.49
N LYS A 247 8.46 0.79 6.53
CA LYS A 247 7.10 1.31 6.80
C LYS A 247 6.12 0.20 7.20
N LEU A 248 6.23 -0.96 6.55
CA LEU A 248 5.38 -2.11 6.83
C LEU A 248 5.62 -2.67 8.23
N TYR A 249 6.85 -3.08 8.52
CA TYR A 249 7.18 -3.91 9.67
C TYR A 249 8.00 -3.20 10.76
N GLY A 250 8.67 -2.10 10.40
CA GLY A 250 9.56 -1.35 11.28
C GLY A 250 11.03 -1.58 10.97
N GLY A 251 11.90 -1.04 11.80
CA GLY A 251 13.35 -1.18 11.70
C GLY A 251 14.01 -0.57 12.93
N LEU A 252 15.30 -0.22 12.83
CA LEU A 252 16.06 0.43 13.92
C LEU A 252 15.65 1.89 14.20
N THR A 253 14.48 2.33 13.72
CA THR A 253 14.00 3.71 13.83
C THR A 253 12.92 3.83 14.90
N THR A 254 12.75 5.01 15.49
CA THR A 254 11.69 5.32 16.47
C THR A 254 10.30 5.50 15.85
N ALA A 255 10.21 5.63 14.52
CA ALA A 255 8.94 5.76 13.82
C ALA A 255 8.15 4.44 13.83
N GLU A 256 6.87 4.53 14.19
CA GLU A 256 5.97 3.38 14.32
C GLU A 256 5.56 2.81 12.95
N SER A 257 5.72 1.50 12.77
CA SER A 257 5.33 0.80 11.54
C SER A 257 3.82 0.56 11.43
N LEU A 258 3.34 0.25 10.22
CA LEU A 258 1.93 -0.09 10.02
C LEU A 258 1.52 -1.34 10.82
N SER A 259 2.39 -2.36 10.88
CA SER A 259 2.15 -3.55 11.70
C SER A 259 2.04 -3.22 13.20
N GLN A 260 2.89 -2.33 13.72
CA GLN A 260 2.81 -1.89 15.11
C GLN A 260 1.53 -1.10 15.38
N GLN A 261 1.12 -0.22 14.47
CA GLN A 261 -0.14 0.52 14.58
C GLN A 261 -1.35 -0.40 14.62
N ILE A 262 -1.38 -1.44 13.78
CA ILE A 262 -2.42 -2.47 13.81
C ILE A 262 -2.41 -3.18 15.16
N GLY A 263 -1.23 -3.59 15.66
CA GLY A 263 -1.11 -4.26 16.95
C GLY A 263 -1.65 -3.42 18.11
N LYS A 264 -1.37 -2.11 18.16
CA LYS A 264 -1.93 -1.21 19.19
C LYS A 264 -3.44 -1.06 19.08
N ILE A 265 -3.96 -0.98 17.86
CA ILE A 265 -5.41 -0.92 17.65
C ILE A 265 -6.05 -2.22 18.14
N ASP A 266 -5.45 -3.37 17.83
CA ASP A 266 -5.96 -4.68 18.26
C ASP A 266 -6.00 -4.81 19.78
N SER A 267 -4.93 -4.43 20.50
CA SER A 267 -4.95 -4.41 21.97
C SER A 267 -6.07 -3.51 22.50
N LYS A 268 -6.22 -2.30 21.94
CA LYS A 268 -7.26 -1.37 22.37
C LYS A 268 -8.68 -1.88 22.09
N VAL A 269 -8.90 -2.52 20.95
CA VAL A 269 -10.17 -3.15 20.59
C VAL A 269 -10.51 -4.27 21.57
N THR A 270 -9.53 -5.12 21.93
CA THR A 270 -9.71 -6.17 22.95
C THR A 270 -10.13 -5.58 24.29
N ASP A 271 -9.38 -4.61 24.81
CA ASP A 271 -9.69 -3.95 26.09
C ASP A 271 -11.09 -3.30 26.10
N MET A 272 -11.47 -2.68 24.99
CA MET A 272 -12.78 -2.03 24.85
C MET A 272 -13.91 -3.05 24.76
N ASN A 273 -13.73 -4.15 24.03
CA ASN A 273 -14.72 -5.22 23.96
C ASN A 273 -14.97 -5.87 25.33
N GLU A 274 -13.92 -6.07 26.14
CA GLU A 274 -14.09 -6.54 27.52
C GLU A 274 -14.91 -5.56 28.37
N ARG A 275 -14.66 -4.25 28.23
CA ARG A 275 -15.43 -3.21 28.93
C ARG A 275 -16.89 -3.18 28.49
N ILE A 276 -17.14 -3.31 27.18
CA ILE A 276 -18.49 -3.38 26.61
C ILE A 276 -19.25 -4.58 27.18
N SER A 277 -18.60 -5.76 27.23
CA SER A 277 -19.21 -6.96 27.82
C SER A 277 -19.56 -6.76 29.30
N LYS A 278 -18.66 -6.17 30.10
CA LYS A 278 -18.97 -5.84 31.51
C LYS A 278 -20.11 -4.83 31.64
N ARG A 279 -20.23 -3.88 30.70
CA ARG A 279 -21.31 -2.91 30.67
C ARG A 279 -22.65 -3.56 30.29
N GLU A 280 -22.64 -4.50 29.35
CA GLU A 280 -23.81 -5.29 28.97
C GLU A 280 -24.37 -6.05 30.18
N ASP A 281 -23.51 -6.76 30.91
CA ASP A 281 -23.88 -7.43 32.16
C ASP A 281 -24.45 -6.46 33.21
N TYR A 282 -23.86 -5.26 33.31
CA TYR A 282 -24.34 -4.21 34.20
C TYR A 282 -25.75 -3.74 33.81
N TYR A 283 -26.01 -3.48 32.53
CA TYR A 283 -27.34 -3.06 32.06
C TYR A 283 -28.38 -4.16 32.29
N TYR A 284 -28.08 -5.42 31.97
CA TYR A 284 -29.00 -6.53 32.27
C TYR A 284 -29.31 -6.63 33.78
N ARG A 285 -28.31 -6.47 34.65
CA ARG A 285 -28.53 -6.43 36.11
C ARG A 285 -29.39 -5.24 36.54
N MET A 286 -29.14 -4.07 35.97
CA MET A 286 -29.91 -2.86 36.25
C MET A 286 -31.38 -3.05 35.88
N PHE A 287 -31.67 -3.52 34.66
CA PHE A 287 -33.03 -3.78 34.21
C PHE A 287 -33.71 -4.88 35.02
N SER A 288 -33.02 -5.98 35.34
CA SER A 288 -33.59 -7.03 36.19
C SER A 288 -33.97 -6.52 37.59
N ASN A 289 -33.15 -5.63 38.18
CA ASN A 289 -33.48 -5.01 39.47
C ASN A 289 -34.67 -4.03 39.35
N MET A 290 -34.76 -3.28 38.25
CA MET A 290 -35.90 -2.40 37.97
C MET A 290 -37.20 -3.20 37.78
N GLU A 291 -37.16 -4.32 37.07
CA GLU A 291 -38.31 -5.21 36.91
C GLU A 291 -38.79 -5.77 38.25
N LYS A 292 -37.86 -6.17 39.13
CA LYS A 292 -38.20 -6.59 40.51
C LYS A 292 -38.85 -5.47 41.30
N ALA A 293 -38.33 -4.23 41.19
CA ALA A 293 -38.90 -3.08 41.88
C ALA A 293 -40.32 -2.76 41.37
N ILE A 294 -40.54 -2.83 40.06
CA ILE A 294 -41.87 -2.64 39.43
C ILE A 294 -42.83 -3.74 39.88
N ALA A 295 -42.40 -5.00 39.87
CA ALA A 295 -43.21 -6.13 40.32
C ALA A 295 -43.66 -5.96 41.78
N ASN A 296 -42.74 -5.57 42.66
CA ASN A 296 -43.03 -5.30 44.07
C ASN A 296 -43.98 -4.09 44.23
N SER A 297 -43.79 -3.02 43.45
CA SER A 297 -44.66 -1.85 43.45
C SER A 297 -46.08 -2.21 42.99
N ASN A 298 -46.21 -3.01 41.93
CA ASN A 298 -47.51 -3.47 41.44
C ASN A 298 -48.22 -4.34 42.48
N ALA A 299 -47.50 -5.24 43.15
CA ALA A 299 -48.05 -6.04 44.24
C ALA A 299 -48.54 -5.19 45.42
N GLN A 300 -47.80 -4.13 45.79
CA GLN A 300 -48.24 -3.18 46.83
C GLN A 300 -49.48 -2.41 46.42
N ILE A 301 -49.56 -1.95 45.17
CA ILE A 301 -50.74 -1.23 44.64
C ILE A 301 -51.96 -2.16 44.65
N SER A 302 -51.82 -3.40 44.19
CA SER A 302 -52.92 -4.38 44.23
C SER A 302 -53.38 -4.69 45.65
N TRP A 303 -52.44 -4.81 46.60
CA TRP A 303 -52.76 -4.98 48.01
C TRP A 303 -53.53 -3.78 48.58
N LEU A 304 -53.07 -2.55 48.32
CA LEU A 304 -53.76 -1.32 48.74
C LEU A 304 -55.16 -1.21 48.13
N GLN A 305 -55.32 -1.53 46.84
CA GLN A 305 -56.61 -1.53 46.17
C GLN A 305 -57.58 -2.55 46.78
N SER A 306 -57.10 -3.73 47.17
CA SER A 306 -57.92 -4.75 47.84
C SER A 306 -58.37 -4.39 49.26
N GLN A 307 -57.75 -3.36 49.86
CA GLN A 307 -58.05 -2.90 51.21
C GLN A 307 -58.88 -1.61 51.24
N LEU A 308 -58.95 -0.91 50.11
CA LEU A 308 -59.72 0.34 49.92
C LEU A 308 -61.04 0.12 49.16
N GLY A 309 -61.25 -1.06 48.59
CA GLY A 309 -62.53 -1.50 48.00
C GLY A 309 -63.23 -2.50 48.90
#